data_AF-A0A6A4X0R5-F1
#
_entry.id   AF-A0A6A4X0R5-F1
#
_cell.length_a   1.000
_cell.length_b   1.000
_cell.length_c   1.000
_cell.angle_alpha   90.00
_cell.angle_beta   90.00
_cell.angle_gamma   90.00
#
_symmetry.space_group_name_H-M   'P 1'
#
loop_
_entity.id
_entity.type
_entity.pdbx_description
1 polymer ?
#
loop_
_entity_poly.entity_id
_entity_poly.type
_entity_poly.pdbx_seq_one_letter_code
_entity_poly.pdbx_strand_id
1 'polypeptide(L)'
;MRQLSVRDMARRLDETSPTSAAAAAAPAGDALPPAGGGAASAAAGKRGRSESGESAPATKRGSQRGYQRGDRITQLEDTMERAIHKLREQIQQDFDLFSETIRTEFHAVKARIQDIEDHLETKNREIEALSLGLQETKKEVKLLKDRVEENELVNRLPSLVFSGKPFARKPRDANKPEAEDVEKTVLSVVRENFQDLNINASDIARAHRLPGEQKVICRFVRSGRGSLRDQIYYRRMELKGKDIYINECLTKRRAEIFGRLLGLKKDGKLFSVFSRGGQVFCTSERYGKPIRVNTEREVDSLVG
;
A
#
# COMPACT_ATOMS: atom_id res chain seq x y z
N MET A 1 31.07 17.57 7.83
CA MET A 1 29.98 17.87 6.87
C MET A 1 30.43 17.40 5.49
N ARG A 2 29.88 16.29 4.99
CA ARG A 2 30.04 15.85 3.60
C ARG A 2 28.67 15.91 2.96
N GLN A 3 28.51 16.72 1.92
CA GLN A 3 27.26 16.79 1.16
C GLN A 3 27.12 15.51 0.33
N LEU A 4 26.01 14.80 0.51
CA LEU A 4 25.63 13.67 -0.34
C LEU A 4 24.90 14.23 -1.57
N SER A 5 25.31 13.75 -2.74
CA SER A 5 24.81 14.16 -4.05
C SER A 5 23.38 13.65 -4.27
N VAL A 6 22.53 14.50 -4.85
CA VAL A 6 21.12 14.24 -5.18
C VAL A 6 20.94 13.03 -6.12
N ARG A 7 22.01 12.55 -6.76
CA ARG A 7 22.00 11.35 -7.62
C ARG A 7 21.92 10.01 -6.88
N ASP A 8 22.25 9.96 -5.58
CA ASP A 8 22.23 8.70 -4.82
C ASP A 8 20.86 8.36 -4.22
N MET A 9 19.88 9.30 -4.26
CA MET A 9 18.52 9.06 -3.78
C MET A 9 17.61 8.36 -4.80
N ALA A 10 17.91 8.41 -6.10
CA ALA A 10 17.04 7.90 -7.16
C ALA A 10 17.22 6.40 -7.46
N ARG A 11 18.19 5.71 -6.85
CA ARG A 11 18.52 4.30 -7.14
C ARG A 11 18.06 3.28 -6.11
N ARG A 12 17.25 3.69 -5.11
CA ARG A 12 16.81 2.81 -4.00
C ARG A 12 15.31 2.51 -3.96
N LEU A 13 14.55 2.85 -5.00
CA LEU A 13 13.11 2.60 -5.05
C LEU A 13 12.69 1.46 -5.96
N ASP A 14 13.63 0.67 -6.49
CA ASP A 14 13.31 -0.40 -7.44
C ASP A 14 13.87 -1.73 -6.93
N GLU A 15 13.34 -2.23 -5.81
CA GLU A 15 13.50 -3.61 -5.36
C GLU A 15 12.60 -3.85 -4.14
N THR A 16 11.44 -4.48 -4.35
CA THR A 16 10.73 -5.44 -3.45
C THR A 16 9.21 -5.41 -3.69
N SER A 17 8.75 -6.23 -4.62
CA SER A 17 7.36 -6.71 -4.66
C SER A 17 7.36 -8.22 -4.42
N PRO A 18 6.66 -8.74 -3.39
CA PRO A 18 6.34 -10.16 -3.33
C PRO A 18 4.93 -10.41 -3.87
N THR A 19 4.89 -11.37 -4.79
CA THR A 19 3.83 -12.32 -5.11
C THR A 19 2.75 -12.52 -4.03
N SER A 20 1.48 -12.40 -4.44
CA SER A 20 0.40 -13.25 -3.90
C SER A 20 -0.69 -13.49 -4.94
N ALA A 21 -0.78 -14.74 -5.37
CA ALA A 21 -1.92 -15.31 -6.08
C ALA A 21 -3.07 -15.55 -5.07
N ALA A 22 -4.29 -15.21 -5.46
CA ALA A 22 -5.50 -15.81 -4.91
C ALA A 22 -6.64 -15.69 -5.93
N ALA A 23 -7.12 -16.86 -6.35
CA ALA A 23 -8.24 -17.07 -7.25
C ALA A 23 -9.58 -17.01 -6.49
N ALA A 24 -10.62 -16.46 -7.13
CA ALA A 24 -12.04 -16.76 -6.91
C ALA A 24 -12.82 -16.18 -8.12
N ALA A 25 -13.22 -17.03 -9.07
CA ALA A 25 -14.54 -17.66 -9.16
C ALA A 25 -15.57 -16.81 -9.97
N ALA A 26 -15.75 -17.20 -11.24
CA ALA A 26 -16.90 -16.93 -12.11
C ALA A 26 -18.19 -17.63 -11.55
N PRO A 27 -19.44 -17.52 -12.09
CA PRO A 27 -19.78 -17.50 -13.54
C PRO A 27 -21.04 -16.71 -13.98
N ALA A 28 -21.25 -16.70 -15.31
CA ALA A 28 -22.51 -16.67 -16.09
C ALA A 28 -23.51 -15.50 -15.88
N GLY A 29 -24.13 -14.91 -16.92
CA GLY A 29 -24.22 -15.32 -18.31
C GLY A 29 -25.07 -14.36 -19.14
N ASP A 30 -25.36 -14.85 -20.35
CA ASP A 30 -26.22 -14.39 -21.43
C ASP A 30 -25.76 -13.21 -22.32
N ALA A 31 -25.36 -13.45 -23.58
CA ALA A 31 -26.12 -13.96 -24.75
C ALA A 31 -27.13 -12.89 -25.23
N LEU A 32 -27.23 -12.45 -26.49
CA LEU A 32 -26.99 -13.05 -27.82
C LEU A 32 -27.20 -11.90 -28.88
N PRO A 33 -27.26 -12.10 -30.22
CA PRO A 33 -26.34 -11.46 -31.18
C PRO A 33 -27.04 -10.78 -32.41
N PRO A 34 -26.60 -10.89 -33.70
CA PRO A 34 -26.38 -9.73 -34.56
C PRO A 34 -27.17 -9.72 -35.90
N ALA A 35 -27.02 -8.64 -36.68
CA ALA A 35 -27.22 -8.58 -38.14
C ALA A 35 -26.61 -7.26 -38.65
N GLY A 36 -25.97 -7.11 -39.81
CA GLY A 36 -25.71 -8.02 -40.92
C GLY A 36 -25.29 -7.20 -42.15
N GLY A 37 -24.57 -7.84 -43.08
CA GLY A 37 -24.48 -7.50 -44.52
C GLY A 37 -23.38 -6.51 -44.94
N GLY A 38 -22.50 -6.81 -45.89
CA GLY A 38 -22.36 -8.01 -46.72
C GLY A 38 -21.32 -7.85 -47.83
N ALA A 39 -20.80 -9.02 -48.27
CA ALA A 39 -20.27 -9.40 -49.59
C ALA A 39 -19.06 -8.64 -50.17
N ALA A 40 -17.88 -9.26 -50.28
CA ALA A 40 -17.42 -10.22 -51.32
C ALA A 40 -17.13 -9.51 -52.66
N SER A 41 -16.04 -9.69 -53.42
CA SER A 41 -15.27 -10.88 -53.85
C SER A 41 -14.01 -10.34 -54.57
N ALA A 42 -12.77 -10.71 -54.21
CA ALA A 42 -11.96 -11.82 -54.75
C ALA A 42 -11.74 -11.89 -56.28
N ALA A 43 -10.44 -11.88 -56.64
CA ALA A 43 -9.73 -12.78 -57.58
C ALA A 43 -9.58 -12.45 -59.09
N ALA A 44 -8.29 -12.31 -59.46
CA ALA A 44 -7.56 -13.06 -60.50
C ALA A 44 -7.76 -12.80 -62.01
N GLY A 45 -6.62 -12.58 -62.70
CA GLY A 45 -6.21 -13.46 -63.81
C GLY A 45 -6.13 -12.91 -65.25
N LYS A 46 -4.89 -12.68 -65.72
CA LYS A 46 -4.24 -13.30 -66.91
C LYS A 46 -4.95 -13.37 -68.31
N ARG A 47 -4.16 -12.94 -69.33
CA ARG A 47 -3.88 -13.53 -70.70
C ARG A 47 -4.54 -12.94 -71.97
N GLY A 48 -3.74 -12.98 -73.06
CA GLY A 48 -4.10 -13.11 -74.50
C GLY A 48 -4.03 -11.79 -75.28
N ARG A 49 -3.15 -11.53 -76.26
CA ARG A 49 -2.65 -12.24 -77.48
C ARG A 49 -3.68 -12.32 -78.63
N SER A 50 -3.15 -12.00 -79.83
CA SER A 50 -3.61 -12.27 -81.22
C SER A 50 -4.13 -11.03 -81.96
N GLU A 51 -3.52 -10.50 -83.03
CA GLU A 51 -3.22 -11.02 -84.40
C GLU A 51 -4.32 -10.78 -85.44
N SER A 52 -3.88 -10.53 -86.69
CA SER A 52 -4.59 -10.38 -87.97
C SER A 52 -5.27 -9.02 -88.24
N GLY A 53 -5.23 -8.43 -89.44
CA GLY A 53 -4.76 -8.87 -90.75
C GLY A 53 -4.80 -7.72 -91.78
N GLU A 54 -4.31 -8.03 -92.97
CA GLU A 54 -3.91 -7.18 -94.11
C GLU A 54 -4.99 -6.28 -94.75
N SER A 55 -4.55 -5.21 -95.43
CA SER A 55 -4.79 -4.98 -96.89
C SER A 55 -4.14 -3.67 -97.36
N ALA A 56 -3.35 -3.74 -98.44
CA ALA A 56 -2.95 -2.57 -99.24
C ALA A 56 -4.15 -2.06 -100.08
N PRO A 57 -4.12 -0.79 -100.53
CA PRO A 57 -3.78 -0.62 -101.95
C PRO A 57 -2.87 0.58 -102.24
N ALA A 58 -2.13 0.44 -103.34
CA ALA A 58 -1.29 1.47 -103.94
C ALA A 58 -2.12 2.62 -104.52
N THR A 59 -1.64 3.86 -104.40
CA THR A 59 -1.74 4.88 -105.46
C THR A 59 -0.84 6.10 -105.19
N LYS A 60 0.17 6.25 -106.06
CA LYS A 60 0.65 7.46 -106.74
C LYS A 60 0.45 8.87 -106.12
N ARG A 61 1.59 9.58 -106.16
CA ARG A 61 1.82 11.01 -106.51
C ARG A 61 1.72 12.05 -105.39
N GLY A 62 2.81 12.83 -105.30
CA GLY A 62 2.68 14.28 -105.16
C GLY A 62 3.33 14.88 -103.93
N SER A 63 4.62 15.21 -104.04
CA SER A 63 5.17 16.52 -103.69
C SER A 63 4.35 17.40 -102.73
N GLN A 64 4.69 17.40 -101.43
CA GLN A 64 4.62 18.59 -100.56
C GLN A 64 5.37 18.33 -99.23
N ARG A 65 6.68 18.03 -99.34
CA ARG A 65 7.61 18.12 -98.22
C ARG A 65 7.94 19.60 -98.00
N GLY A 66 7.44 20.19 -96.92
CA GLY A 66 7.90 21.51 -96.48
C GLY A 66 7.08 22.15 -95.37
N TYR A 67 5.74 22.06 -95.41
CA TYR A 67 4.88 22.94 -94.60
C TYR A 67 3.94 22.26 -93.57
N GLN A 68 3.81 20.93 -93.52
CA GLN A 68 2.93 20.26 -92.53
C GLN A 68 3.61 19.82 -91.23
N ARG A 69 4.95 19.77 -91.20
CA ARG A 69 5.70 19.31 -90.02
C ARG A 69 5.79 20.42 -88.95
N GLY A 70 5.91 21.69 -89.37
CA GLY A 70 5.89 22.85 -88.46
C GLY A 70 4.54 23.06 -87.79
N ASP A 71 3.44 22.94 -88.53
CA ASP A 71 2.07 23.12 -87.99
C ASP A 71 1.65 22.01 -87.02
N ARG A 72 2.11 20.76 -87.22
CA ARG A 72 1.84 19.67 -86.27
C ARG A 72 2.70 19.74 -85.03
N ILE A 73 3.94 20.23 -85.15
CA ILE A 73 4.83 20.45 -84.00
C ILE A 73 4.30 21.58 -83.14
N THR A 74 3.88 22.70 -83.74
CA THR A 74 3.27 23.82 -83.01
C THR A 74 1.94 23.44 -82.35
N GLN A 75 1.08 22.67 -83.02
CA GLN A 75 -0.14 22.14 -82.38
C GLN A 75 0.15 21.16 -81.23
N LEU A 76 1.21 20.36 -81.34
CA LEU A 76 1.65 19.47 -80.27
C LEU A 76 2.23 20.26 -79.09
N GLU A 77 3.01 21.31 -79.37
CA GLU A 77 3.53 22.24 -78.37
C GLU A 77 2.38 22.95 -77.64
N ASP A 78 1.40 23.51 -78.35
CA ASP A 78 0.22 24.15 -77.75
C ASP A 78 -0.62 23.19 -76.90
N THR A 79 -0.71 21.91 -77.30
CA THR A 79 -1.46 20.90 -76.52
C THR A 79 -0.67 20.44 -75.30
N MET A 80 0.65 20.31 -75.41
CA MET A 80 1.54 20.03 -74.27
C MET A 80 1.57 21.20 -73.29
N GLU A 81 1.64 22.45 -73.74
CA GLU A 81 1.59 23.63 -72.88
C GLU A 81 0.26 23.72 -72.13
N ARG A 82 -0.86 23.45 -72.81
CA ARG A 82 -2.18 23.36 -72.16
C ARG A 82 -2.26 22.21 -71.15
N ALA A 83 -1.67 21.06 -71.45
CA ALA A 83 -1.64 19.92 -70.53
C ALA A 83 -0.76 20.20 -69.30
N ILE A 84 0.39 20.84 -69.49
CA ILE A 84 1.29 21.28 -68.41
C ILE A 84 0.61 22.34 -67.54
N HIS A 85 -0.10 23.31 -68.13
CA HIS A 85 -0.86 24.30 -67.38
C HIS A 85 -1.97 23.66 -66.53
N LYS A 86 -2.75 22.73 -67.11
CA LYS A 86 -3.79 21.99 -66.37
C LYS A 86 -3.21 21.15 -65.23
N LEU A 87 -2.11 20.45 -65.48
CA LEU A 87 -1.44 19.66 -64.44
C LEU A 87 -0.91 20.56 -63.32
N ARG A 88 -0.35 21.72 -63.67
CA ARG A 88 0.12 22.71 -62.69
C ARG A 88 -1.02 23.28 -61.85
N GLU A 89 -2.15 23.57 -62.46
CA GLU A 89 -3.36 24.02 -61.74
C GLU A 89 -3.91 22.93 -60.82
N GLN A 90 -3.97 21.68 -61.29
CA GLN A 90 -4.41 20.55 -60.46
C GLN A 90 -3.48 20.32 -59.27
N ILE A 91 -2.16 20.30 -59.49
CA ILE A 91 -1.18 20.17 -58.41
C ILE A 91 -1.31 21.32 -57.40
N GLN A 92 -1.54 22.55 -57.88
CA GLN A 92 -1.72 23.69 -57.00
C GLN A 92 -3.00 23.56 -56.15
N GLN A 93 -4.11 23.16 -56.77
CA GLN A 93 -5.38 22.93 -56.08
C GLN A 93 -5.28 21.80 -55.05
N ASP A 94 -4.67 20.67 -55.41
CA ASP A 94 -4.46 19.53 -54.52
C ASP A 94 -3.54 19.91 -53.35
N PHE A 95 -2.50 20.71 -53.61
CA PHE A 95 -1.59 21.21 -52.58
C PHE A 95 -2.27 22.18 -51.62
N ASP A 96 -3.14 23.06 -52.12
CA ASP A 96 -3.89 24.01 -51.30
C ASP A 96 -4.90 23.25 -50.42
N LEU A 97 -5.65 22.29 -50.98
CA LEU A 97 -6.57 21.42 -50.23
C LEU A 97 -5.84 20.60 -49.16
N PHE A 98 -4.69 20.02 -49.50
CA PHE A 98 -3.86 19.27 -48.57
C PHE A 98 -3.33 20.17 -47.44
N SER A 99 -2.87 21.37 -47.78
CA SER A 99 -2.39 22.36 -46.81
C SER A 99 -3.49 22.80 -45.85
N GLU A 100 -4.71 22.99 -46.35
CA GLU A 100 -5.88 23.29 -45.51
C GLU A 100 -6.20 22.12 -44.58
N THR A 101 -6.22 20.90 -45.09
CA THR A 101 -6.48 19.68 -44.30
C THR A 101 -5.44 19.50 -43.18
N ILE A 102 -4.15 19.70 -43.48
CA ILE A 102 -3.11 19.65 -42.45
C ILE A 102 -3.32 20.75 -41.41
N ARG A 103 -3.67 21.97 -41.81
CA ARG A 103 -3.92 23.06 -40.86
C ARG A 103 -5.09 22.72 -39.95
N THR A 104 -6.19 22.17 -40.47
CA THR A 104 -7.34 21.80 -39.64
C THR A 104 -6.99 20.71 -38.63
N GLU A 105 -6.31 19.65 -39.07
CA GLU A 105 -5.86 18.57 -38.19
C GLU A 105 -4.85 19.07 -37.15
N PHE A 106 -3.92 19.94 -37.56
CA PHE A 106 -2.94 20.55 -36.65
C PHE A 106 -3.64 21.37 -35.56
N HIS A 107 -4.66 22.16 -35.93
CA HIS A 107 -5.45 22.91 -34.95
C HIS A 107 -6.25 21.99 -34.03
N ALA A 108 -6.84 20.91 -34.54
CA ALA A 108 -7.57 19.94 -33.74
C ALA A 108 -6.65 19.24 -32.73
N VAL A 109 -5.47 18.81 -33.16
CA VAL A 109 -4.45 18.22 -32.27
C VAL A 109 -3.98 19.24 -31.24
N LYS A 110 -3.73 20.49 -31.63
CA LYS A 110 -3.34 21.55 -30.70
C LYS A 110 -4.40 21.79 -29.63
N ALA A 111 -5.67 21.85 -30.01
CA ALA A 111 -6.78 22.00 -29.07
C ALA A 111 -6.86 20.83 -28.08
N ARG A 112 -6.66 19.60 -28.57
CA ARG A 112 -6.64 18.40 -27.72
C ARG A 112 -5.46 18.37 -26.76
N ILE A 113 -4.27 18.82 -27.20
CA ILE A 113 -3.09 18.94 -26.33
C ILE A 113 -3.39 19.94 -25.20
N GLN A 114 -3.98 21.10 -25.51
CA GLN A 114 -4.33 22.09 -24.50
C GLN A 114 -5.32 21.55 -23.47
N ASP A 115 -6.39 20.86 -23.91
CA ASP A 115 -7.37 20.26 -23.00
C ASP A 115 -6.74 19.22 -22.06
N ILE A 116 -5.82 18.40 -22.59
CA ILE A 116 -5.07 17.43 -21.79
C ILE A 116 -4.15 18.14 -20.78
N GLU A 117 -3.46 19.19 -21.18
CA GLU A 117 -2.60 19.99 -20.30
C GLU A 117 -3.42 20.59 -19.14
N ASP A 118 -4.57 21.20 -19.44
CA ASP A 118 -5.47 21.80 -18.45
C ASP A 118 -6.03 20.73 -17.49
N HIS A 119 -6.37 19.55 -18.01
CA HIS A 119 -6.83 18.43 -17.19
C HIS A 119 -5.72 17.89 -16.27
N LEU A 120 -4.49 17.76 -16.80
CA LEU A 120 -3.33 17.33 -16.02
C LEU A 120 -3.01 18.33 -14.91
N GLU A 121 -3.07 19.63 -15.17
CA GLU A 121 -2.91 20.63 -14.11
C GLU A 121 -3.96 20.50 -13.01
N THR A 122 -5.23 20.31 -13.39
CA THR A 122 -6.32 20.12 -12.44
C THR A 122 -6.11 18.88 -11.59
N LYS A 123 -5.71 17.77 -12.21
CA LYS A 123 -5.42 16.52 -11.51
C LYS A 123 -4.18 16.60 -10.62
N ASN A 124 -3.14 17.31 -11.05
CA ASN A 124 -1.96 17.54 -10.22
C ASN A 124 -2.32 18.34 -8.95
N ARG A 125 -3.13 19.40 -9.08
CA ARG A 125 -3.65 20.15 -7.92
C ARG A 125 -4.47 19.27 -6.98
N GLU A 126 -5.32 18.39 -7.52
CA GLU A 126 -6.10 17.44 -6.72
C GLU A 126 -5.20 16.44 -5.97
N ILE A 127 -4.18 15.89 -6.65
CA ILE A 127 -3.21 14.97 -6.05
C ILE A 127 -2.43 15.65 -4.92
N GLU A 128 -2.01 16.91 -5.11
CA GLU A 128 -1.32 17.68 -4.08
C GLU A 128 -2.22 17.91 -2.86
N ALA A 129 -3.47 18.35 -3.08
CA ALA A 129 -4.43 18.57 -2.01
C ALA A 129 -4.72 17.27 -1.21
N LEU A 130 -4.94 16.16 -1.92
CA LEU A 130 -5.15 14.85 -1.28
C LEU A 130 -3.91 14.38 -0.52
N SER A 131 -2.72 14.59 -1.07
CA SER A 131 -1.45 14.23 -0.41
C SER A 131 -1.25 15.01 0.88
N LEU A 132 -1.58 16.30 0.89
CA LEU A 132 -1.55 17.14 2.08
C LEU A 132 -2.56 16.67 3.12
N GLY A 133 -3.82 16.43 2.73
CA GLY A 133 -4.86 15.93 3.64
C GLY A 133 -4.52 14.54 4.21
N LEU A 134 -3.93 13.66 3.42
CA LEU A 134 -3.46 12.35 3.86
C LEU A 134 -2.30 12.46 4.85
N GLN A 135 -1.41 13.44 4.68
CA GLN A 135 -0.34 13.70 5.64
C GLN A 135 -0.88 14.26 6.95
N GLU A 136 -1.87 15.15 6.90
CA GLU A 136 -2.51 15.73 8.08
C GLU A 136 -3.28 14.68 8.89
N THR A 137 -4.16 13.92 8.25
CA THR A 137 -4.89 12.81 8.88
C THR A 137 -3.95 11.77 9.49
N LYS A 138 -2.82 11.44 8.84
CA LYS A 138 -1.79 10.56 9.42
C LYS A 138 -1.19 11.13 10.71
N LYS A 139 -0.94 12.45 10.77
CA LYS A 139 -0.45 13.12 11.98
C LYS A 139 -1.49 13.07 13.09
N GLU A 140 -2.76 13.33 12.77
CA GLU A 140 -3.86 13.27 13.75
C GLU A 140 -4.06 11.87 14.30
N VAL A 141 -4.10 10.85 13.43
CA VAL A 141 -4.23 9.45 13.85
C VAL A 141 -3.07 9.06 14.76
N LYS A 142 -1.85 9.49 14.47
CA LYS A 142 -0.69 9.25 15.34
C LYS A 142 -0.88 9.89 16.71
N LEU A 143 -1.27 11.16 16.74
CA LEU A 143 -1.51 11.89 17.99
C LEU A 143 -2.62 11.22 18.83
N LEU A 144 -3.72 10.83 18.21
CA LEU A 144 -4.82 10.14 18.88
C LEU A 144 -4.38 8.79 19.43
N LYS A 145 -3.62 8.00 18.66
CA LYS A 145 -3.06 6.73 19.13
C LYS A 145 -2.16 6.91 20.35
N ASP A 146 -1.32 7.94 20.35
CA ASP A 146 -0.44 8.23 21.49
C ASP A 146 -1.24 8.66 22.72
N ARG A 147 -2.29 9.49 22.56
CA ARG A 147 -3.21 9.87 23.65
C ARG A 147 -3.98 8.68 24.21
N VAL A 148 -4.46 7.79 23.35
CA VAL A 148 -5.15 6.56 23.77
C VAL A 148 -4.20 5.67 24.58
N GLU A 149 -2.96 5.49 24.12
CA GLU A 149 -1.96 4.71 24.84
C GLU A 149 -1.64 5.31 26.23
N GLU A 150 -1.50 6.63 26.32
CA GLU A 150 -1.26 7.30 27.60
C GLU A 150 -2.43 7.12 28.56
N ASN A 151 -3.66 7.22 28.06
CA ASN A 151 -4.86 6.99 28.85
C ASN A 151 -4.96 5.52 29.31
N GLU A 152 -4.69 4.57 28.40
CA GLU A 152 -4.65 3.15 28.73
C GLU A 152 -3.58 2.84 29.78
N LEU A 153 -2.41 3.48 29.70
CA LEU A 153 -1.37 3.34 30.71
C LEU A 153 -1.92 3.73 32.07
N VAL A 154 -2.46 4.95 32.21
CA VAL A 154 -3.01 5.46 33.46
C VAL A 154 -4.10 4.52 34.01
N ASN A 155 -4.98 4.02 33.13
CA ASN A 155 -6.01 3.08 33.51
C ASN A 155 -5.45 1.72 33.94
N ARG A 156 -4.34 1.24 33.38
CA ARG A 156 -3.76 -0.06 33.72
C ARG A 156 -2.76 -0.02 34.88
N LEU A 157 -2.21 1.14 35.24
CA LEU A 157 -1.27 1.32 36.36
C LEU A 157 -1.69 0.62 37.67
N PRO A 158 -2.93 0.75 38.16
CA PRO A 158 -3.34 0.08 39.40
C PRO A 158 -3.60 -1.42 39.25
N SER A 159 -3.44 -2.00 38.06
CA SER A 159 -3.74 -3.40 37.81
C SER A 159 -2.48 -4.26 37.76
N LEU A 160 -2.56 -5.46 38.33
CA LEU A 160 -1.57 -6.53 38.21
C LEU A 160 -2.22 -7.76 37.57
N VAL A 161 -1.39 -8.51 36.84
CA VAL A 161 -1.77 -9.78 36.21
C VAL A 161 -1.19 -10.90 37.05
N PHE A 162 -2.08 -11.71 37.61
CA PHE A 162 -1.77 -12.91 38.37
C PHE A 162 -1.92 -14.14 37.48
N SER A 163 -0.96 -15.04 37.55
CA SER A 163 -0.92 -16.28 36.76
C SER A 163 -0.20 -17.36 37.54
N GLY A 164 -0.46 -18.63 37.20
CA GLY A 164 0.12 -19.77 37.91
C GLY A 164 -0.93 -20.79 38.35
N LYS A 165 -0.48 -21.84 39.06
CA LYS A 165 -1.33 -22.96 39.47
C LYS A 165 -2.56 -22.53 40.30
N PRO A 166 -2.45 -21.62 41.29
CA PRO A 166 -3.63 -21.17 42.06
C PRO A 166 -4.67 -20.44 41.22
N PHE A 167 -4.27 -19.91 40.06
CA PHE A 167 -5.12 -19.17 39.13
C PHE A 167 -5.49 -20.00 37.90
N ALA A 168 -5.15 -21.29 37.85
CA ALA A 168 -5.64 -22.18 36.80
C ALA A 168 -7.16 -22.25 36.87
N ARG A 169 -7.82 -22.40 35.71
CA ARG A 169 -9.27 -22.62 35.68
C ARG A 169 -9.54 -23.99 36.30
N LYS A 170 -10.34 -24.02 37.36
CA LYS A 170 -10.89 -25.28 37.86
C LYS A 170 -11.92 -25.79 36.85
N PRO A 171 -11.94 -27.10 36.52
CA PRO A 171 -13.02 -27.66 35.72
C PRO A 171 -14.35 -27.32 36.39
N ARG A 172 -15.33 -26.91 35.58
CA ARG A 172 -16.64 -26.49 36.06
C ARG A 172 -17.35 -27.72 36.63
N ASP A 173 -17.38 -27.85 37.95
CA ASP A 173 -18.19 -28.88 38.60
C ASP A 173 -19.66 -28.62 38.29
N ALA A 174 -20.29 -29.56 37.57
CA ALA A 174 -21.69 -29.49 37.18
C ALA A 174 -22.65 -29.35 38.39
N ASN A 175 -22.19 -29.69 39.59
CA ASN A 175 -22.96 -29.71 40.83
C ASN A 175 -22.82 -28.44 41.70
N LYS A 176 -21.96 -27.48 41.35
CA LYS A 176 -21.88 -26.18 42.05
C LYS A 176 -21.75 -25.02 41.05
N PRO A 177 -22.86 -24.34 40.72
CA PRO A 177 -22.84 -23.14 39.89
C PRO A 177 -22.39 -21.89 40.66
N GLU A 178 -21.65 -22.05 41.77
CA GLU A 178 -21.13 -20.89 42.50
C GLU A 178 -20.10 -20.18 41.63
N ALA A 179 -20.39 -18.91 41.33
CA ALA A 179 -19.48 -18.04 40.64
C ALA A 179 -18.15 -18.03 41.39
N GLU A 180 -17.07 -18.40 40.70
CA GLU A 180 -15.75 -18.41 41.30
C GLU A 180 -15.40 -17.03 41.86
N ASP A 181 -15.10 -16.98 43.15
CA ASP A 181 -14.68 -15.75 43.81
C ASP A 181 -13.17 -15.52 43.58
N VAL A 182 -12.89 -14.88 42.46
CA VAL A 182 -11.53 -14.54 42.02
C VAL A 182 -10.86 -13.59 43.01
N GLU A 183 -11.62 -12.70 43.65
CA GLU A 183 -11.11 -11.73 44.63
C GLU A 183 -10.62 -12.44 45.89
N LYS A 184 -11.42 -13.36 46.44
CA LYS A 184 -11.00 -14.22 47.56
C LYS A 184 -9.76 -15.04 47.21
N THR A 185 -9.68 -15.55 46.00
CA THR A 185 -8.50 -16.32 45.53
C THR A 185 -7.24 -15.45 45.53
N VAL A 186 -7.31 -14.24 44.98
CA VAL A 186 -6.18 -13.29 45.00
C VAL A 186 -5.79 -12.94 46.44
N LEU A 187 -6.76 -12.64 47.31
CA LEU A 187 -6.50 -12.33 48.72
C LEU A 187 -5.81 -13.49 49.46
N SER A 188 -6.29 -14.72 49.26
CA SER A 188 -5.69 -15.92 49.87
C SER A 188 -4.24 -16.08 49.43
N VAL A 189 -3.98 -16.01 48.12
CA VAL A 189 -2.62 -16.16 47.57
C VAL A 189 -1.70 -15.07 48.07
N VAL A 190 -2.15 -13.81 48.14
CA VAL A 190 -1.33 -12.70 48.63
C VAL A 190 -1.03 -12.86 50.13
N ARG A 191 -2.03 -13.18 50.96
CA ARG A 191 -1.83 -13.34 52.42
C ARG A 191 -0.93 -14.52 52.77
N GLU A 192 -1.05 -15.64 52.05
CA GLU A 192 -0.21 -16.82 52.26
C GLU A 192 1.27 -16.53 51.93
N ASN A 193 1.51 -15.72 50.89
CA ASN A 193 2.86 -15.46 50.40
C ASN A 193 3.52 -14.20 50.99
N PHE A 194 2.73 -13.24 51.46
CA PHE A 194 3.20 -11.96 51.99
C PHE A 194 2.52 -11.68 53.34
N GLN A 195 2.99 -12.39 54.37
CA GLN A 195 2.35 -12.41 55.70
C GLN A 195 2.35 -11.05 56.42
N ASP A 196 3.31 -10.19 56.08
CA ASP A 196 3.45 -8.83 56.60
C ASP A 196 2.65 -7.78 55.82
N LEU A 197 2.03 -8.17 54.69
CA LEU A 197 1.12 -7.30 53.94
C LEU A 197 -0.31 -7.45 54.45
N ASN A 198 -0.80 -6.43 55.15
CA ASN A 198 -2.19 -6.35 55.57
C ASN A 198 -3.11 -5.98 54.39
N ILE A 199 -3.41 -6.96 53.53
CA ILE A 199 -4.32 -6.80 52.40
C ILE A 199 -5.77 -7.15 52.79
N ASN A 200 -6.70 -6.24 52.46
CA ASN A 200 -8.13 -6.41 52.68
C ASN A 200 -8.93 -6.34 51.37
N ALA A 201 -10.19 -6.78 51.42
CA ALA A 201 -11.09 -6.69 50.28
C ALA A 201 -11.30 -5.24 49.82
N SER A 202 -11.25 -4.27 50.74
CA SER A 202 -11.33 -2.84 50.45
C SER A 202 -10.18 -2.29 49.61
N ASP A 203 -9.05 -3.00 49.53
CA ASP A 203 -7.89 -2.59 48.74
C ASP A 203 -8.00 -3.04 47.27
N ILE A 204 -8.90 -3.98 46.99
CA ILE A 204 -9.20 -4.49 45.65
C ILE A 204 -10.41 -3.75 45.12
N ALA A 205 -10.25 -3.08 43.99
CA ALA A 205 -11.35 -2.40 43.31
C ALA A 205 -12.15 -3.36 42.42
N ARG A 206 -11.48 -4.34 41.81
CA ARG A 206 -12.06 -5.37 40.95
C ARG A 206 -11.05 -6.47 40.67
N ALA A 207 -11.45 -7.74 40.73
CA ALA A 207 -10.70 -8.83 40.11
C ALA A 207 -11.56 -9.64 39.13
N HIS A 208 -10.97 -10.05 38.01
CA HIS A 208 -11.65 -10.89 37.03
C HIS A 208 -10.65 -11.72 36.22
N ARG A 209 -11.14 -12.83 35.67
CA ARG A 209 -10.36 -13.69 34.77
C ARG A 209 -10.29 -13.10 33.38
N LEU A 210 -9.14 -13.27 32.73
CA LEU A 210 -9.00 -12.99 31.31
C LEU A 210 -9.74 -14.07 30.49
N PRO A 211 -10.48 -13.68 29.43
CA PRO A 211 -11.17 -14.63 28.57
C PRO A 211 -10.15 -15.50 27.83
N GLY A 212 -10.38 -16.81 27.80
CA GLY A 212 -9.48 -17.77 27.14
C GLY A 212 -8.14 -18.04 27.85
N GLU A 213 -7.79 -17.29 28.90
CA GLU A 213 -6.50 -17.42 29.58
C GLU A 213 -6.64 -17.95 31.03
N GLN A 214 -5.58 -18.59 31.52
CA GLN A 214 -5.42 -18.97 32.93
C GLN A 214 -4.78 -17.83 33.75
N LYS A 215 -5.28 -16.61 33.53
CA LYS A 215 -4.76 -15.39 34.16
C LYS A 215 -5.89 -14.58 34.77
N VAL A 216 -5.56 -13.85 35.81
CA VAL A 216 -6.46 -12.96 36.55
C VAL A 216 -5.89 -11.56 36.49
N ILE A 217 -6.73 -10.59 36.17
CA ILE A 217 -6.41 -9.18 36.37
C ILE A 217 -7.04 -8.76 37.70
N CYS A 218 -6.22 -8.23 38.60
CA CYS A 218 -6.67 -7.61 39.82
C CYS A 218 -6.30 -6.13 39.80
N ARG A 219 -7.31 -5.26 39.92
CA ARG A 219 -7.18 -3.82 40.04
C ARG A 219 -7.20 -3.43 41.51
N PHE A 220 -6.19 -2.70 41.95
CA PHE A 220 -6.10 -2.14 43.29
C PHE A 220 -6.72 -0.73 43.33
N VAL A 221 -7.22 -0.32 44.49
CA VAL A 221 -7.79 1.02 44.68
C VAL A 221 -6.71 2.10 44.59
N ARG A 222 -5.50 1.83 45.11
CA ARG A 222 -4.37 2.76 45.12
C ARG A 222 -3.19 2.18 44.34
N SER A 223 -2.53 3.03 43.56
CA SER A 223 -1.28 2.74 42.86
C SER A 223 -0.24 3.82 43.14
N GLY A 224 1.03 3.52 42.87
CA GLY A 224 2.14 4.43 43.09
C GLY A 224 2.98 4.07 44.32
N ARG A 225 4.03 4.87 44.56
CA ARG A 225 5.09 4.56 45.53
C ARG A 225 4.50 4.32 46.92
N GLY A 226 4.79 3.14 47.48
CA GLY A 226 4.31 2.74 48.81
C GLY A 226 2.89 2.17 48.82
N SER A 227 2.17 2.13 47.70
CA SER A 227 0.88 1.43 47.60
C SER A 227 1.05 -0.08 47.76
N LEU A 228 0.00 -0.76 48.24
CA LEU A 228 -0.04 -2.22 48.34
C LEU A 228 0.27 -2.89 47.00
N ARG A 229 -0.28 -2.35 45.90
CA ARG A 229 0.01 -2.80 44.53
C ARG A 229 1.51 -2.84 44.25
N ASP A 230 2.21 -1.74 44.52
CA ASP A 230 3.65 -1.63 44.25
C ASP A 230 4.45 -2.54 45.19
N GLN A 231 4.07 -2.62 46.48
CA GLN A 231 4.71 -3.53 47.44
C GLN A 231 4.63 -4.99 46.98
N ILE A 232 3.44 -5.45 46.56
CA ILE A 232 3.23 -6.79 45.99
C ILE A 232 4.10 -6.98 44.74
N TYR A 233 4.11 -6.00 43.84
CA TYR A 233 4.87 -6.11 42.60
C TYR A 233 6.39 -6.15 42.83
N TYR A 234 6.92 -5.36 43.75
CA TYR A 234 8.35 -5.38 44.09
C TYR A 234 8.79 -6.71 44.72
N ARG A 235 7.93 -7.29 45.55
CA ARG A 235 8.20 -8.54 46.25
C ARG A 235 7.88 -9.80 45.46
N ARG A 236 7.41 -9.67 44.21
CA ARG A 236 7.12 -10.82 43.32
C ARG A 236 8.27 -11.82 43.17
N MET A 237 9.52 -11.40 43.40
CA MET A 237 10.68 -12.29 43.33
C MET A 237 10.71 -13.32 44.46
N GLU A 238 10.02 -13.07 45.59
CA GLU A 238 9.82 -14.02 46.70
C GLU A 238 8.93 -15.20 46.29
N LEU A 239 8.21 -15.08 45.17
CA LEU A 239 7.34 -16.11 44.61
C LEU A 239 8.10 -17.08 43.68
N LYS A 240 9.39 -16.86 43.46
CA LYS A 240 10.20 -17.70 42.57
C LYS A 240 10.22 -19.14 43.07
N GLY A 241 9.78 -20.08 42.24
CA GLY A 241 9.67 -21.50 42.58
C GLY A 241 8.32 -21.93 43.17
N LYS A 242 7.38 -20.99 43.40
CA LYS A 242 6.04 -21.29 43.94
C LYS A 242 4.94 -21.42 42.89
N ASP A 243 5.30 -21.53 41.60
CA ASP A 243 4.37 -21.56 40.47
C ASP A 243 3.34 -20.41 40.45
N ILE A 244 3.72 -19.25 40.99
CA ILE A 244 2.92 -18.03 41.00
C ILE A 244 3.73 -16.92 40.35
N TYR A 245 3.13 -16.24 39.38
CA TYR A 245 3.75 -15.17 38.63
C TYR A 245 2.86 -13.92 38.65
N ILE A 246 3.45 -12.81 39.05
CA ILE A 246 2.80 -11.50 39.10
C ILE A 246 3.50 -10.59 38.10
N ASN A 247 2.73 -10.05 37.14
CA ASN A 247 3.22 -9.13 36.12
C ASN A 247 2.43 -7.82 36.16
N GLU A 248 2.99 -6.75 35.59
CA GLU A 248 2.22 -5.54 35.37
C GLU A 248 1.18 -5.74 34.27
N CYS A 249 0.03 -5.07 34.40
CA CYS A 249 -0.92 -4.98 33.31
C CYS A 249 -0.40 -3.95 32.29
N LEU A 250 0.35 -4.39 31.29
CA LEU A 250 0.86 -3.50 30.24
C LEU A 250 -0.24 -3.19 29.20
N THR A 251 -0.08 -2.06 28.52
CA THR A 251 -0.81 -1.77 27.28
C THR A 251 -0.39 -2.75 26.19
N LYS A 252 -1.21 -2.89 25.13
CA LYS A 252 -0.91 -3.82 24.02
C LYS A 252 0.46 -3.52 23.41
N ARG A 253 0.70 -2.25 23.05
CA ARG A 253 1.96 -1.78 22.46
C ARG A 253 3.17 -2.10 23.35
N ARG A 254 3.08 -1.83 24.66
CA ARG A 254 4.18 -2.11 25.59
C ARG A 254 4.36 -3.60 25.85
N ALA A 255 3.31 -4.40 25.85
CA ALA A 255 3.40 -5.85 25.96
C ALA A 255 4.11 -6.47 24.75
N GLU A 256 3.85 -5.96 23.55
CA GLU A 256 4.55 -6.35 22.30
C GLU A 256 6.04 -6.01 22.38
N ILE A 257 6.38 -4.78 22.77
CA ILE A 257 7.77 -4.35 23.00
C ILE A 257 8.45 -5.24 24.05
N PHE A 258 7.78 -5.48 25.19
CA PHE A 258 8.31 -6.33 26.26
C PHE A 258 8.57 -7.76 25.78
N GLY A 259 7.65 -8.34 25.00
CA GLY A 259 7.81 -9.66 24.39
C GLY A 259 9.01 -9.75 23.45
N ARG A 260 9.20 -8.75 22.59
CA ARG A 260 10.36 -8.67 21.69
C ARG A 260 11.68 -8.58 22.46
N LEU A 261 11.74 -7.72 23.48
CA LEU A 261 12.92 -7.58 24.34
C LEU A 261 13.23 -8.88 25.09
N LEU A 262 12.22 -9.60 25.57
CA LEU A 262 12.42 -10.93 26.17
C LEU A 262 13.01 -11.93 25.17
N GLY A 263 12.64 -11.86 23.90
CA GLY A 263 13.29 -12.62 22.82
C GLY A 263 14.78 -12.31 22.73
N LEU A 264 15.14 -11.02 22.64
CA LEU A 264 16.54 -10.58 22.59
C LEU A 264 17.36 -10.98 23.81
N LYS A 265 16.74 -11.01 25.00
CA LYS A 265 17.37 -11.52 26.21
C LYS A 265 17.65 -13.03 26.11
N LYS A 266 16.72 -13.81 25.56
CA LYS A 266 16.93 -15.25 25.33
C LYS A 266 18.07 -15.51 24.34
N ASP A 267 18.20 -14.64 23.34
CA ASP A 267 19.27 -14.68 22.35
C ASP A 267 20.62 -14.16 22.89
N GLY A 268 20.70 -13.77 24.17
CA GLY A 268 21.93 -13.29 24.81
C GLY A 268 22.34 -11.86 24.43
N LYS A 269 21.51 -11.13 23.67
CA LYS A 269 21.78 -9.74 23.26
C LYS A 269 21.51 -8.72 24.36
N LEU A 270 20.65 -9.07 25.32
CA LEU A 270 20.32 -8.24 26.48
C LEU A 270 20.58 -9.02 27.76
N PHE A 271 21.06 -8.33 28.79
CA PHE A 271 21.24 -8.90 30.12
C PHE A 271 19.92 -9.00 30.89
N SER A 272 19.15 -7.91 30.93
CA SER A 272 17.90 -7.85 31.71
C SER A 272 16.81 -7.08 30.98
N VAL A 273 15.57 -7.49 31.25
CA VAL A 273 14.34 -6.88 30.73
C VAL A 273 13.33 -6.89 31.87
N PHE A 274 12.74 -5.74 32.16
CA PHE A 274 11.76 -5.59 33.23
C PHE A 274 10.80 -4.44 32.95
N SER A 275 9.67 -4.44 33.63
CA SER A 275 8.72 -3.32 33.60
C SER A 275 8.66 -2.62 34.95
N ARG A 276 8.34 -1.34 34.95
CA ARG A 276 8.06 -0.57 36.18
C ARG A 276 7.10 0.57 35.87
N GLY A 277 5.99 0.64 36.61
CA GLY A 277 5.00 1.70 36.44
C GLY A 277 4.40 1.68 35.03
N GLY A 278 4.20 0.48 34.49
CA GLY A 278 3.76 0.25 33.13
C GLY A 278 4.73 0.70 32.04
N GLN A 279 5.96 1.13 32.36
CA GLN A 279 7.02 1.39 31.38
C GLN A 279 7.93 0.19 31.23
N VAL A 280 8.51 0.01 30.04
CA VAL A 280 9.38 -1.12 29.72
C VAL A 280 10.83 -0.66 29.69
N PHE A 281 11.70 -1.46 30.32
CA PHE A 281 13.12 -1.19 30.44
C PHE A 281 13.95 -2.42 30.07
N CYS A 282 15.16 -2.18 29.56
CA CYS A 282 16.18 -3.21 29.36
C CYS A 282 17.57 -2.73 29.79
N THR A 283 18.47 -3.67 30.02
CA THR A 283 19.92 -3.43 30.18
C THR A 283 20.68 -4.38 29.26
N SER A 284 21.67 -3.84 28.54
CA SER A 284 22.62 -4.63 27.75
C SER A 284 23.61 -5.38 28.64
N GLU A 285 24.03 -4.75 29.74
CA GLU A 285 25.05 -5.27 30.65
C GLU A 285 24.52 -5.48 32.07
N ARG A 286 25.25 -6.26 32.88
CA ARG A 286 24.89 -6.65 34.25
C ARG A 286 24.69 -5.48 35.21
N TYR A 287 25.46 -4.42 35.01
CA TYR A 287 25.40 -3.19 35.81
C TYR A 287 25.15 -1.95 34.93
N GLY A 288 24.62 -2.18 33.72
CA GLY A 288 24.31 -1.10 32.79
C GLY A 288 23.16 -0.23 33.27
N LYS A 289 23.14 1.03 32.82
CA LYS A 289 22.03 1.95 33.07
C LYS A 289 20.76 1.41 32.38
N PRO A 290 19.62 1.29 33.09
CA PRO A 290 18.36 0.90 32.47
C PRO A 290 17.95 1.87 31.36
N ILE A 291 17.70 1.33 30.18
CA ILE A 291 17.20 2.07 29.01
C ILE A 291 15.70 1.86 28.94
N ARG A 292 14.94 2.96 28.90
CA ARG A 292 13.50 2.91 28.68
C ARG A 292 13.23 2.77 27.19
N VAL A 293 12.36 1.83 26.82
CA VAL A 293 11.98 1.56 25.43
C VAL A 293 10.49 1.84 25.26
N ASN A 294 10.16 2.75 24.34
CA ASN A 294 8.78 3.19 24.07
C ASN A 294 8.30 2.83 22.66
N THR A 295 9.21 2.55 21.73
CA THR A 295 8.88 2.29 20.33
C THR A 295 9.57 1.03 19.81
N GLU A 296 8.99 0.42 18.77
CA GLU A 296 9.60 -0.75 18.13
C GLU A 296 10.92 -0.41 17.43
N ARG A 297 11.05 0.79 16.89
CA ARG A 297 12.30 1.27 16.26
C ARG A 297 13.46 1.33 17.25
N GLU A 298 13.18 1.70 18.50
CA GLU A 298 14.18 1.65 19.58
C GLU A 298 14.60 0.20 19.87
N VAL A 299 13.68 -0.78 19.80
CA VAL A 299 14.03 -2.21 19.94
C VAL A 299 14.96 -2.64 18.81
N ASP A 300 14.67 -2.25 17.56
CA ASP A 300 15.49 -2.62 16.40
C ASP A 300 16.90 -2.00 16.49
N SER A 301 16.99 -0.77 17.01
CA SER A 301 18.26 -0.07 17.20
C SER A 301 19.16 -0.72 18.26
N LEU A 302 18.61 -1.55 19.15
CA LEU A 302 19.39 -2.31 20.14
C LEU A 302 20.01 -3.60 19.58
N VAL A 303 19.63 -3.99 18.36
CA VAL A 303 20.10 -5.21 17.69
C VAL A 303 21.11 -4.90 16.58
N GLY A 304 21.19 -3.64 16.16
CA GLY A 304 22.10 -3.14 15.12
C GLY A 304 23.52 -2.88 15.62
#